data_AF-A0A7W3M0D2-F1
#
_entry.id   AF-A0A7W3M0D2-F1
#
_cell.length_a   1.000
_cell.length_b   1.000
_cell.length_c   1.000
_cell.angle_alpha   90.00
_cell.angle_beta   90.00
_cell.angle_gamma   90.00
#
_symmetry.space_group_name_H-M   'P 1'
#
loop_
_entity.id
_entity.type
_entity.pdbx_description
1 polymer ?
#
loop_
_entity_poly.entity_id
_entity_poly.type
_entity_poly.pdbx_seq_one_letter_code
_entity_poly.pdbx_strand_id
1 'polypeptide(L)'
;MAIGWKLRTAAVGLTAAGVLATGAATGTASAETRVMNAVFVNEISCSLGLVTATPGDRNATWSTQPPTTMTSWGTWSVSADPGLWGSVSGSVEYVTKQCEFPEMNGIPVRYTWKLTATGINYYGGSVGDRNLIAGLHKAHYGLSPLFILTPRIG
;
A
#
# COMPACT_ATOMS: atom_id res chain seq x y z
N MET A 1 -83.12 27.58 9.81
CA MET A 1 -82.49 27.43 11.15
C MET A 1 -81.94 26.03 11.24
N ALA A 2 -80.62 25.89 11.19
CA ALA A 2 -79.93 24.60 11.26
C ALA A 2 -79.13 24.52 12.56
N ILE A 3 -79.25 23.36 13.18
CA ILE A 3 -78.75 22.92 14.47
C ILE A 3 -77.25 22.59 14.39
N GLY A 4 -76.53 22.82 15.49
CA GLY A 4 -75.52 21.85 15.93
C GLY A 4 -74.07 22.30 15.99
N TRP A 5 -73.72 23.01 17.06
CA TRP A 5 -72.37 23.05 17.62
C TRP A 5 -71.87 21.63 17.97
N LYS A 6 -70.65 21.28 17.52
CA LYS A 6 -69.58 20.57 18.27
C LYS A 6 -68.46 20.14 17.31
N LEU A 7 -67.50 21.02 17.08
CA LEU A 7 -66.18 20.63 16.55
C LEU A 7 -65.42 19.90 17.66
N ARG A 8 -65.37 18.57 17.58
CA ARG A 8 -64.42 17.78 18.36
C ARG A 8 -63.15 17.63 17.54
N THR A 9 -62.12 18.35 17.98
CA THR A 9 -60.73 18.22 17.53
C THR A 9 -60.27 16.78 17.70
N ALA A 10 -60.18 16.02 16.61
CA ALA A 10 -59.51 14.74 16.62
C ALA A 10 -58.00 15.00 16.62
N ALA A 11 -57.35 14.63 17.72
CA ALA A 11 -55.89 14.57 17.81
C ALA A 11 -55.37 13.60 16.74
N VAL A 12 -54.78 14.15 15.68
CA VAL A 12 -54.07 13.38 14.67
C VAL A 12 -52.85 12.77 15.36
N GLY A 13 -52.85 11.45 15.48
CA GLY A 13 -51.73 10.69 16.01
C GLY A 13 -50.46 10.99 15.22
N LEU A 14 -49.46 11.50 15.93
CA LEU A 14 -48.08 11.57 15.47
C LEU A 14 -47.52 10.15 15.36
N THR A 15 -47.67 9.53 14.19
CA THR A 15 -46.79 8.43 13.78
C THR A 15 -45.85 8.97 12.69
N ALA A 16 -44.81 9.68 13.11
CA ALA A 16 -43.65 9.96 12.27
C ALA A 16 -42.82 8.68 12.17
N ALA A 17 -43.25 7.74 11.33
CA ALA A 17 -42.46 6.60 10.91
C ALA A 17 -42.55 6.53 9.39
N GLY A 18 -41.54 7.05 8.70
CA GLY A 18 -41.56 7.00 7.25
C GLY A 18 -40.57 7.89 6.52
N VAL A 19 -39.34 8.04 6.98
CA VAL A 19 -38.23 8.36 6.06
C VAL A 19 -36.94 7.70 6.58
N LEU A 20 -36.72 6.45 6.15
CA LEU A 20 -35.37 5.98 5.90
C LEU A 20 -35.30 5.56 4.43
N ALA A 21 -35.40 6.58 3.57
CA ALA A 21 -34.85 6.51 2.24
C ALA A 21 -33.33 6.57 2.35
N THR A 22 -32.71 5.43 2.57
CA THR A 22 -31.37 5.16 2.05
C THR A 22 -31.47 3.80 1.38
N GLY A 23 -31.98 3.80 0.15
CA GLY A 23 -31.58 2.78 -0.79
C GLY A 23 -30.06 2.84 -0.83
N ALA A 24 -29.41 1.87 -0.19
CA ALA A 24 -28.01 1.63 -0.44
C ALA A 24 -27.94 1.35 -1.93
N ALA A 25 -27.55 2.36 -2.69
CA ALA A 25 -26.97 2.15 -3.99
C ALA A 25 -25.76 1.26 -3.71
N THR A 26 -25.96 -0.05 -3.80
CA THR A 26 -24.89 -1.00 -4.05
C THR A 26 -24.45 -0.75 -5.49
N GLY A 27 -23.89 0.44 -5.74
CA GLY A 27 -22.79 0.53 -6.66
C GLY A 27 -21.77 -0.39 -6.04
N THR A 28 -21.62 -1.59 -6.61
CA THR A 28 -20.45 -2.42 -6.36
C THR A 28 -19.26 -1.48 -6.54
N ALA A 29 -18.67 -1.03 -5.43
CA ALA A 29 -17.43 -0.28 -5.48
C ALA A 29 -16.49 -1.18 -6.27
N SER A 30 -16.19 -0.81 -7.52
CA SER A 30 -15.10 -1.41 -8.25
C SER A 30 -13.91 -1.29 -7.30
N ALA A 31 -13.33 -2.43 -6.94
CA ALA A 31 -12.12 -2.44 -6.14
C ALA A 31 -11.11 -1.58 -6.88
N GLU A 32 -10.84 -0.40 -6.34
CA GLU A 32 -10.08 0.60 -7.05
C GLU A 32 -8.66 0.06 -7.22
N THR A 33 -8.22 -0.05 -8.48
CA THR A 33 -6.85 -0.44 -8.79
C THR A 33 -5.89 0.51 -8.06
N ARG A 34 -5.08 -0.05 -7.16
CA ARG A 34 -4.09 0.67 -6.37
C ARG A 34 -2.79 0.75 -7.14
N VAL A 35 -2.25 1.96 -7.28
CA VAL A 35 -0.93 2.17 -7.90
C VAL A 35 0.07 2.59 -6.83
N MET A 36 1.00 1.70 -6.50
CA MET A 36 2.14 1.99 -5.64
C MET A 36 3.29 2.56 -6.47
N ASN A 37 3.89 3.67 -6.03
CA ASN A 37 5.08 4.29 -6.61
C ASN A 37 6.21 4.31 -5.59
N ALA A 38 7.10 3.33 -5.65
CA ALA A 38 8.20 3.22 -4.71
C ALA A 38 9.42 4.02 -5.19
N VAL A 39 10.08 4.66 -4.24
CA VAL A 39 11.42 5.22 -4.41
C VAL A 39 12.35 4.45 -3.49
N PHE A 40 13.56 4.20 -3.95
CA PHE A 40 14.60 3.58 -3.16
C PHE A 40 15.87 4.42 -3.18
N VAL A 41 16.53 4.50 -2.03
CA VAL A 41 17.82 5.16 -1.84
C VAL A 41 18.83 4.18 -1.29
N ASN A 42 19.99 4.12 -1.95
CA ASN A 42 21.16 3.37 -1.56
C ASN A 42 22.16 4.31 -0.89
N GLU A 43 22.34 4.21 0.42
CA GLU A 43 23.32 5.02 1.16
C GLU A 43 24.62 4.27 1.45
N ILE A 44 24.79 3.06 0.92
CA ILE A 44 26.03 2.30 1.04
C ILE A 44 26.89 2.45 -0.22
N SER A 45 28.22 2.38 -0.07
CA SER A 45 29.20 2.39 -1.16
C SER A 45 29.24 1.06 -1.94
N CYS A 46 28.08 0.53 -2.34
CA CYS A 46 27.92 -0.69 -3.12
C CYS A 46 26.96 -0.45 -4.28
N SER A 47 27.10 -1.19 -5.37
CA SER A 47 25.99 -1.40 -6.30
C SER A 47 25.08 -2.52 -5.80
N LEU A 48 23.83 -2.54 -6.27
CA LEU A 48 22.85 -3.59 -6.02
C LEU A 48 22.50 -4.25 -7.34
N GLY A 49 22.58 -5.57 -7.41
CA GLY A 49 22.11 -6.36 -8.55
C GLY A 49 20.77 -7.01 -8.23
N LEU A 50 19.78 -6.83 -9.09
CA LEU A 50 18.47 -7.44 -8.94
C LEU A 50 18.58 -8.97 -9.03
N VAL A 51 17.98 -9.66 -8.06
CA VAL A 51 17.91 -11.13 -8.00
C VAL A 51 16.51 -11.58 -8.39
N THR A 52 15.48 -11.09 -7.70
CA THR A 52 14.08 -11.41 -7.98
C THR A 52 13.19 -10.19 -7.82
N ALA A 53 12.09 -10.15 -8.58
CA ALA A 53 11.09 -9.09 -8.50
C ALA A 53 9.70 -9.66 -8.79
N THR A 54 8.81 -9.60 -7.80
CA THR A 54 7.43 -10.05 -7.90
C THR A 54 6.51 -8.85 -7.62
N PRO A 55 5.72 -8.37 -8.61
CA PRO A 55 4.82 -7.23 -8.41
C PRO A 55 3.74 -7.55 -7.37
N GLY A 56 3.36 -8.82 -7.34
CA GLY A 56 2.51 -9.48 -6.36
C GLY A 56 1.92 -10.74 -6.97
N ASP A 57 0.89 -11.30 -6.35
CA ASP A 57 0.15 -12.44 -6.89
C ASP A 57 -0.61 -12.07 -8.19
N ARG A 58 -1.53 -12.92 -8.65
CA ARG A 58 -2.23 -12.81 -9.96
C ARG A 58 -2.94 -11.48 -10.25
N ASN A 59 -3.15 -10.64 -9.25
CA ASN A 59 -3.84 -9.35 -9.39
C ASN A 59 -2.88 -8.16 -9.35
N ALA A 60 -1.60 -8.36 -9.67
CA ALA A 60 -0.58 -7.32 -9.64
C ALA A 60 0.28 -7.32 -10.90
N THR A 61 0.64 -6.15 -11.39
CA THR A 61 1.55 -5.99 -12.53
C THR A 61 2.53 -4.86 -12.26
N TRP A 62 3.71 -4.96 -12.87
CA TRP A 62 4.67 -3.87 -12.90
C TRP A 62 4.16 -2.80 -13.87
N SER A 63 3.88 -1.60 -13.35
CA SER A 63 3.73 -0.40 -14.18
C SER A 63 5.11 0.15 -14.56
N THR A 64 6.10 -0.01 -13.68
CA THR A 64 7.51 0.24 -13.95
C THR A 64 8.32 -0.79 -13.19
N GLN A 65 9.16 -1.55 -13.88
CA GLN A 65 9.96 -2.59 -13.25
C GLN A 65 11.07 -2.00 -12.37
N PRO A 66 11.48 -2.71 -11.30
CA PRO A 66 12.66 -2.35 -10.54
C PRO A 66 13.92 -2.36 -11.42
N PRO A 67 14.85 -1.42 -11.23
CA PRO A 67 16.13 -1.42 -11.95
C PRO A 67 16.90 -2.73 -11.75
N THR A 68 17.51 -3.26 -12.80
CA THR A 68 18.33 -4.48 -12.71
C THR A 68 19.65 -4.24 -11.97
N THR A 69 20.15 -3.01 -12.00
CA THR A 69 21.34 -2.56 -11.27
C THR A 69 21.08 -1.20 -10.66
N MET A 70 21.57 -0.96 -9.46
CA MET A 70 21.36 0.29 -8.74
C MET A 70 22.59 0.73 -7.97
N THR A 71 23.00 1.98 -8.14
CA THR A 71 24.19 2.53 -7.45
C THR A 71 23.82 3.53 -6.37
N SER A 72 22.83 4.39 -6.61
CA SER A 72 22.44 5.46 -5.66
C SER A 72 20.95 5.51 -5.39
N TRP A 73 20.10 5.46 -6.41
CA TRP A 73 18.65 5.48 -6.25
C TRP A 73 17.96 4.70 -7.36
N GLY A 74 16.70 4.36 -7.11
CA GLY A 74 15.86 3.68 -8.08
C GLY A 74 14.39 3.98 -7.82
N THR A 75 13.57 3.77 -8.85
CA THR A 75 12.11 3.89 -8.74
C THR A 75 11.44 2.71 -9.43
N TRP A 76 10.28 2.32 -8.92
CA TRP A 76 9.43 1.33 -9.55
C TRP A 76 7.98 1.52 -9.14
N SER A 77 7.07 0.95 -9.90
CA SER A 77 5.64 1.07 -9.61
C SER A 77 4.87 -0.21 -9.90
N VAL A 78 3.88 -0.47 -9.06
CA VAL A 78 3.01 -1.65 -9.12
C VAL A 78 1.58 -1.17 -9.23
N SER A 79 0.86 -1.69 -10.24
CA SER A 79 -0.59 -1.61 -10.31
C SER A 79 -1.18 -2.90 -9.78
N ALA A 80 -2.04 -2.81 -8.77
CA ALA A 80 -2.61 -3.96 -8.08
C ALA A 80 -4.12 -3.79 -7.86
N ASP A 81 -4.87 -4.86 -8.13
CA ASP A 81 -6.28 -4.97 -7.76
C ASP A 81 -6.44 -5.90 -6.55
N PRO A 82 -6.49 -5.36 -5.32
CA PRO A 82 -6.71 -6.17 -4.13
C PRO A 82 -8.12 -6.76 -4.03
N GLY A 83 -9.05 -6.44 -4.93
CA GLY A 83 -10.46 -6.83 -4.80
C GLY A 83 -11.15 -6.10 -3.64
N LEU A 84 -12.38 -6.49 -3.32
CA LEU A 84 -13.24 -5.75 -2.38
C LEU A 84 -12.71 -5.77 -0.92
N TRP A 85 -12.08 -6.88 -0.52
CA TRP A 85 -11.60 -7.12 0.85
C TRP A 85 -10.23 -7.80 0.92
N GLY A 86 -9.54 -7.89 -0.21
CA GLY A 86 -8.28 -8.61 -0.30
C GLY A 86 -7.07 -7.72 -0.07
N SER A 87 -5.91 -8.32 -0.32
CA SER A 87 -4.64 -7.64 -0.30
C SER A 87 -3.71 -8.30 -1.31
N VAL A 88 -2.83 -7.49 -1.90
CA VAL A 88 -1.78 -7.96 -2.81
C VAL A 88 -0.44 -7.75 -2.13
N SER A 89 0.35 -8.80 -2.00
CA SER A 89 1.71 -8.72 -1.46
C SER A 89 2.73 -8.94 -2.56
N GLY A 90 3.80 -8.17 -2.56
CA GLY A 90 4.90 -8.31 -3.51
C GLY A 90 6.25 -8.07 -2.87
N SER A 91 7.32 -8.30 -3.63
CA SER A 91 8.68 -8.07 -3.16
C SER A 91 9.68 -7.81 -4.27
N VAL A 92 10.75 -7.12 -3.93
CA VAL A 92 11.97 -7.01 -4.73
C VAL A 92 13.16 -7.44 -3.88
N GLU A 93 14.04 -8.25 -4.46
CA GLU A 93 15.26 -8.72 -3.83
C GLU A 93 16.47 -8.36 -4.68
N TYR A 94 17.46 -7.76 -4.01
CA TYR A 94 18.75 -7.40 -4.56
C TYR A 94 19.87 -8.12 -3.81
N VAL A 95 21.04 -8.12 -4.41
CA VAL A 95 22.30 -8.50 -3.75
C VAL A 95 23.32 -7.39 -3.92
N THR A 96 24.08 -7.10 -2.88
CA THR A 96 25.19 -6.14 -2.94
C THR A 96 26.32 -6.64 -3.85
N LYS A 97 26.86 -5.74 -4.68
CA LYS A 97 27.92 -5.99 -5.66
C LYS A 97 28.83 -4.76 -5.76
N GLN A 98 30.07 -4.96 -6.21
CA GLN A 98 31.02 -3.86 -6.45
C GLN A 98 31.12 -2.89 -5.25
N CYS A 99 31.15 -3.45 -4.04
CA CYS A 99 31.31 -2.67 -2.83
C CYS A 99 32.73 -2.12 -2.69
N GLU A 100 32.85 -0.90 -2.15
CA GLU A 100 34.12 -0.34 -1.67
C GLU A 100 34.80 -1.28 -0.65
N PHE A 101 34.00 -1.87 0.24
CA PHE A 101 34.40 -2.90 1.20
C PHE A 101 34.02 -4.29 0.67
N PRO A 102 34.98 -5.12 0.25
CA PRO A 102 34.70 -6.39 -0.42
C PRO A 102 33.83 -7.37 0.37
N GLU A 103 33.95 -7.35 1.70
CA GLU A 103 33.16 -8.15 2.66
C GLU A 103 31.66 -7.86 2.61
N MET A 104 31.26 -6.69 2.09
CA MET A 104 29.87 -6.34 1.94
C MET A 104 29.24 -6.89 0.67
N ASN A 105 30.00 -7.52 -0.25
CA ASN A 105 29.43 -8.14 -1.44
C ASN A 105 28.67 -9.43 -1.09
N GLY A 106 27.59 -9.71 -1.82
CA GLY A 106 26.82 -10.95 -1.65
C GLY A 106 25.77 -10.90 -0.55
N ILE A 107 25.56 -9.75 0.10
CA ILE A 107 24.52 -9.57 1.11
C ILE A 107 23.16 -9.41 0.42
N PRO A 108 22.18 -10.28 0.73
CA PRO A 108 20.83 -10.14 0.19
C PRO A 108 20.09 -8.99 0.88
N VAL A 109 19.36 -8.22 0.09
CA VAL A 109 18.54 -7.08 0.51
C VAL A 109 17.15 -7.26 -0.09
N ARG A 110 16.12 -7.40 0.76
CA ARG A 110 14.75 -7.64 0.32
C ARG A 110 13.81 -6.55 0.82
N TYR A 111 12.99 -6.03 -0.08
CA TYR A 111 11.90 -5.10 0.20
C TYR A 111 10.57 -5.77 -0.10
N THR A 112 9.61 -5.61 0.81
CA THR A 112 8.27 -6.21 0.69
C THR A 112 7.20 -5.15 0.85
N TRP A 113 6.05 -5.39 0.23
CA TRP A 113 4.85 -4.59 0.42
C TRP A 113 3.61 -5.47 0.48
N LYS A 114 2.56 -4.93 1.10
CA LYS A 114 1.21 -5.45 1.10
C LYS A 114 0.24 -4.29 0.89
N LEU A 115 -0.41 -4.26 -0.26
CA LEU A 115 -1.43 -3.28 -0.61
C LEU A 115 -2.80 -3.83 -0.25
N THR A 116 -3.58 -3.09 0.52
CA THR A 116 -4.90 -3.53 0.98
C THR A 116 -6.01 -2.83 0.20
N ALA A 117 -7.15 -3.51 0.03
CA ALA A 117 -8.34 -2.90 -0.58
C ALA A 117 -8.80 -1.66 0.18
N THR A 118 -8.78 -1.74 1.51
CA THR A 118 -9.11 -0.67 2.45
C THR A 118 -8.09 -0.68 3.60
N GLY A 119 -7.94 0.44 4.30
CA GLY A 119 -7.05 0.55 5.45
C GLY A 119 -5.60 0.88 5.11
N ILE A 120 -4.68 0.32 5.91
CA ILE A 120 -3.26 0.68 5.93
C ILE A 120 -2.44 -0.31 5.08
N ASN A 121 -1.63 0.24 4.18
CA ASN A 121 -0.63 -0.55 3.45
C ASN A 121 0.56 -0.86 4.36
N TYR A 122 1.19 -2.01 4.13
CA TYR A 122 2.40 -2.41 4.85
C TYR A 122 3.59 -2.42 3.92
N TYR A 123 4.71 -1.96 4.43
CA TYR A 123 5.99 -1.95 3.74
C TYR A 123 7.07 -2.45 4.70
N GLY A 124 8.03 -3.21 4.19
CA GLY A 124 9.08 -3.81 5.00
C GLY A 124 10.40 -3.93 4.24
N GLY A 125 11.48 -4.05 5.00
CA GLY A 125 12.82 -4.32 4.50
C GLY A 125 13.52 -5.33 5.39
N SER A 126 14.34 -6.18 4.79
CA SER A 126 15.19 -7.13 5.49
C SER A 126 16.52 -7.28 4.77
N VAL A 127 17.59 -7.52 5.53
CA VAL A 127 18.95 -7.75 5.02
C VAL A 127 19.51 -9.02 5.62
N GLY A 128 20.41 -9.67 4.89
CA GLY A 128 21.13 -10.86 5.37
C GLY A 128 22.28 -10.56 6.34
N ASP A 129 22.60 -9.28 6.58
CA ASP A 129 23.74 -8.87 7.41
C ASP A 129 23.33 -7.90 8.53
N ARG A 130 23.96 -8.04 9.70
CA ARG A 130 23.66 -7.24 10.89
C ARG A 130 24.13 -5.79 10.82
N ASN A 131 25.07 -5.48 9.93
CA ASN A 131 25.66 -4.15 9.75
C ASN A 131 24.88 -3.31 8.74
N LEU A 132 23.78 -3.84 8.18
CA LEU A 132 22.91 -3.12 7.27
C LEU A 132 21.52 -2.96 7.85
N ILE A 133 20.80 -1.95 7.36
CA ILE A 133 19.39 -1.73 7.65
C ILE A 133 18.68 -1.50 6.32
N ALA A 134 17.78 -2.41 5.95
CA ALA A 134 16.78 -2.17 4.93
C ALA A 134 15.51 -1.70 5.62
N GLY A 135 15.13 -0.45 5.41
CA GLY A 135 14.00 0.16 6.10
C GLY A 135 13.18 1.06 5.20
N LEU A 136 12.21 1.71 5.84
CA LEU A 136 11.51 2.86 5.29
C LEU A 136 12.13 4.11 5.88
N HIS A 137 12.32 5.14 5.06
CA HIS A 137 12.83 6.42 5.54
C HIS A 137 11.91 7.03 6.62
N LYS A 138 10.60 6.85 6.50
CA LYS A 138 9.58 7.19 7.51
C LYS A 138 8.45 6.17 7.49
N ALA A 139 7.72 6.02 8.60
CA ALA A 139 6.48 5.25 8.63
C ALA A 139 5.52 5.80 7.55
N HIS A 140 5.23 4.98 6.54
CA HIS A 140 4.43 5.37 5.39
C HIS A 140 3.21 4.47 5.26
N TYR A 141 2.04 5.09 5.15
CA TYR A 141 0.76 4.39 5.03
C TYR A 141 0.09 4.61 3.66
N GLY A 142 0.62 5.53 2.85
CA GLY A 142 0.16 5.84 1.50
C GLY A 142 0.82 4.99 0.41
N LEU A 143 0.51 5.24 -0.85
CA LEU A 143 0.95 4.45 -2.00
C LEU A 143 2.33 4.86 -2.56
N SER A 144 3.16 5.53 -1.76
CA SER A 144 4.44 6.08 -2.22
C SER A 144 5.59 5.86 -1.23
N PRO A 145 5.93 4.59 -0.94
CA PRO A 145 6.96 4.29 0.05
C PRO A 145 8.35 4.76 -0.41
N LEU A 146 9.13 5.28 0.52
CA LEU A 146 10.56 5.57 0.34
C LEU A 146 11.37 4.53 1.11
N PHE A 147 11.88 3.54 0.37
CA PHE A 147 12.79 2.54 0.89
C PHE A 147 14.21 3.10 0.99
N ILE A 148 14.94 2.66 2.00
CA ILE A 148 16.31 3.08 2.23
C ILE A 148 17.16 1.89 2.65
N LEU A 149 18.38 1.84 2.14
CA LEU A 149 19.43 0.93 2.59
C LEU A 149 20.55 1.75 3.20
N THR A 150 20.77 1.58 4.50
CA THR A 150 21.80 2.31 5.24
C THR A 150 22.74 1.34 5.95
N PRO A 151 23.98 1.75 6.25
CA PRO A 151 24.76 1.06 7.26
C PRO A 151 24.08 1.19 8.63
N ARG A 152 24.18 0.14 9.45
CA ARG A 152 23.89 0.23 10.88
C ARG A 152 25.11 0.90 11.51
N ILE A 153 25.00 2.20 11.78
CA ILE A 153 26.05 2.94 12.48
C ILE A 153 26.17 2.32 13.88
N GLY A 154 27.36 1.79 14.19
CA GLY A 154 27.73 1.30 15.52
C GLY A 154 28.32 2.40 16.38
#